data_AF-A0A6B1EPY1-F1
#
_entry.id   AF-A0A6B1EPY1-F1
#
_cell.length_a   1.000
_cell.length_b   1.000
_cell.length_c   1.000
_cell.angle_alpha   90.00
_cell.angle_beta   90.00
_cell.angle_gamma   90.00
#
_symmetry.space_group_name_H-M   'P 1'
#
loop_
_entity.id
_entity.type
_entity.pdbx_description
1 polymer ?
#
loop_
_entity_poly.entity_id
_entity_poly.type
_entity_poly.pdbx_seq_one_letter_code
_entity_poly.pdbx_strand_id
1 'polypeptide(L)'
;MRKYRKWRDILIEQLTADPTAAIGFLQAVMEDYQVFRNSAAVVSAVQAVIESQGGIAEIAKRTNMDPQTLTEVLSSENAPRVDTLTTILTALGCRLAIEPLKAEDCDAEHSGVDASVAPIKSTKAEITLARDNK
;
A
#
# COMPACT_ATOMS: atom_id res chain seq x y z
N MET A 1 16.32 24.09 -10.35
CA MET A 1 15.84 23.29 -9.20
C MET A 1 15.40 21.92 -9.69
N ARG A 2 16.01 20.83 -9.22
CA ARG A 2 15.51 19.47 -9.53
C ARG A 2 14.18 19.27 -8.81
N LYS A 3 13.11 19.01 -9.57
CA LYS A 3 11.82 18.61 -8.99
C LYS A 3 11.94 17.14 -8.59
N TYR A 4 11.89 16.86 -7.30
CA TYR A 4 11.76 15.49 -6.80
C TYR A 4 10.32 15.04 -7.04
N ARG A 5 10.16 13.89 -7.69
CA ARG A 5 8.84 13.23 -7.83
C ARG A 5 8.54 12.45 -6.56
N LYS A 6 7.26 12.33 -6.19
CA LYS A 6 6.87 11.51 -5.05
C LYS A 6 7.07 10.05 -5.42
N TRP A 7 7.54 9.26 -4.46
CA TRP A 7 7.76 7.82 -4.67
C TRP A 7 6.49 7.09 -5.11
N ARG A 8 5.33 7.41 -4.52
CA ARG A 8 4.04 6.81 -4.88
C ARG A 8 3.66 7.07 -6.34
N ASP A 9 3.87 8.29 -6.85
CA ASP A 9 3.56 8.63 -8.24
C ASP A 9 4.43 7.81 -9.21
N ILE A 10 5.73 7.65 -8.88
CA ILE A 10 6.65 6.82 -9.66
C ILE A 10 6.24 5.35 -9.61
N LEU A 11 5.83 4.86 -8.44
CA LEU A 11 5.37 3.48 -8.27
C LEU A 11 4.17 3.21 -9.16
N ILE A 12 3.15 4.07 -9.11
CA ILE A 12 1.94 3.92 -9.94
C ILE A 12 2.30 3.92 -11.43
N GLU A 13 3.16 4.85 -11.88
CA GLU A 13 3.66 4.87 -13.27
C GLU A 13 4.29 3.52 -13.67
N GLN A 14 5.11 2.92 -12.80
CA GLN A 14 5.73 1.61 -13.05
C GLN A 14 4.71 0.47 -13.09
N LEU A 15 3.78 0.45 -12.14
CA LEU A 15 2.74 -0.58 -12.06
C LEU A 15 1.72 -0.49 -13.20
N THR A 16 1.50 0.71 -13.77
CA THR A 16 0.68 0.89 -14.97
C THR A 16 1.41 0.40 -16.23
N ALA A 17 2.74 0.54 -16.28
CA ALA A 17 3.53 0.12 -17.43
C ALA A 17 3.66 -1.40 -17.55
N ASP A 18 3.72 -2.13 -16.44
CA ASP A 18 3.82 -3.59 -16.42
C ASP A 18 2.83 -4.21 -15.40
N PRO A 19 1.73 -4.83 -15.88
CA PRO A 19 0.78 -5.55 -15.02
C PRO A 19 1.42 -6.71 -14.24
N THR A 20 2.49 -7.31 -14.77
CA THR A 20 3.22 -8.40 -14.09
C THR A 20 3.94 -7.86 -12.86
N ALA A 21 4.53 -6.66 -12.97
CA ALA A 21 5.15 -5.97 -11.85
C ALA A 21 4.14 -5.64 -10.74
N ALA A 22 2.89 -5.32 -11.09
CA ALA A 22 1.83 -5.10 -10.10
C ALA A 22 1.50 -6.36 -9.29
N ILE A 23 1.45 -7.53 -9.94
CA ILE A 23 1.22 -8.81 -9.24
C ILE A 23 2.43 -9.16 -8.37
N GLY A 24 3.65 -9.05 -8.91
CA GLY A 24 4.87 -9.34 -8.16
C GLY A 24 5.05 -8.40 -6.95
N PHE A 25 4.72 -7.13 -7.10
CA PHE A 25 4.71 -6.16 -6.01
C PHE A 25 3.73 -6.56 -4.90
N LEU A 26 2.50 -6.95 -5.27
CA LEU A 26 1.51 -7.38 -4.28
C LEU A 26 1.92 -8.67 -3.57
N GLN A 27 2.54 -9.61 -4.29
CA GLN A 27 3.09 -10.83 -3.69
C GLN A 27 4.19 -10.52 -2.68
N ALA A 28 5.15 -9.66 -3.03
CA ALA A 28 6.21 -9.25 -2.10
C ALA A 28 5.65 -8.58 -0.83
N VAL A 29 4.61 -7.76 -0.96
CA VAL A 29 3.96 -7.14 0.20
C VAL A 29 3.24 -8.16 1.08
N MET A 30 2.66 -9.21 0.48
CA MET A 30 2.05 -10.31 1.22
C MET A 30 3.09 -11.15 1.97
N GLU A 31 4.26 -11.37 1.38
CA GLU A 31 5.41 -12.01 2.04
C GLU A 31 5.91 -11.17 3.23
N ASP A 32 6.10 -9.86 3.04
CA ASP A 32 6.47 -8.93 4.12
C ASP A 32 5.44 -8.92 5.26
N TYR A 33 4.14 -9.02 4.94
CA TYR A 33 3.07 -9.09 5.95
C TYR A 33 3.22 -10.33 6.85
N GLN A 34 3.72 -11.45 6.31
CA GLN A 34 3.99 -12.67 7.08
C GLN A 34 5.18 -12.53 8.03
N VAL A 35 6.00 -11.49 7.90
CA VAL A 35 7.10 -11.20 8.83
C VAL A 35 6.70 -10.06 9.78
N PHE A 36 6.30 -8.92 9.22
CA PHE A 36 6.13 -7.66 9.96
C PHE A 36 4.71 -7.42 10.50
N ARG A 37 3.72 -8.22 10.07
CA ARG A 37 2.30 -8.07 10.45
C ARG A 37 1.74 -6.65 10.19
N ASN A 38 2.28 -5.97 9.18
CA ASN A 38 1.89 -4.60 8.85
C ASN A 38 0.71 -4.55 7.87
N SER A 39 -0.51 -4.48 8.40
CA SER A 39 -1.73 -4.40 7.61
C SER A 39 -1.81 -3.14 6.73
N ALA A 40 -1.29 -2.01 7.20
CA ALA A 40 -1.33 -0.75 6.46
C ALA A 40 -0.49 -0.80 5.18
N ALA A 41 0.60 -1.57 5.18
CA ALA A 41 1.40 -1.80 3.98
C ALA A 41 0.60 -2.56 2.91
N VAL A 42 -0.15 -3.60 3.31
CA VAL A 42 -1.02 -4.37 2.40
C VAL A 42 -2.09 -3.47 1.81
N VAL A 43 -2.78 -2.69 2.63
CA VAL A 43 -3.81 -1.75 2.17
C VAL A 43 -3.23 -0.74 1.18
N SER A 44 -2.09 -0.13 1.51
CA SER A 44 -1.44 0.83 0.62
C SER A 44 -0.96 0.20 -0.68
N ALA A 45 -0.55 -1.07 -0.67
CA ALA A 45 -0.12 -1.77 -1.87
C ALA A 45 -1.30 -2.07 -2.78
N VAL A 46 -2.41 -2.56 -2.22
CA VAL A 46 -3.65 -2.80 -2.96
C VAL A 46 -4.18 -1.49 -3.56
N GLN A 47 -4.16 -0.38 -2.83
CA GLN A 47 -4.52 0.94 -3.37
C GLN A 47 -3.65 1.32 -4.58
N ALA A 48 -2.32 1.19 -4.48
CA ALA A 48 -1.41 1.54 -5.56
C ALA A 48 -1.68 0.71 -6.83
N VAL A 49 -1.96 -0.59 -6.68
CA VAL A 49 -2.30 -1.48 -7.79
C VAL A 49 -3.68 -1.14 -8.38
N ILE A 50 -4.66 -0.80 -7.55
CA ILE A 50 -5.99 -0.37 -8.02
C ILE A 50 -5.86 0.92 -8.83
N GLU A 51 -5.13 1.91 -8.32
CA GLU A 51 -4.86 3.17 -9.02
C GLU A 51 -4.15 2.93 -10.36
N SER A 52 -3.17 2.02 -10.40
CA SER A 52 -2.43 1.72 -11.63
C SER A 52 -3.28 1.01 -12.69
N GLN A 53 -4.36 0.32 -12.29
CA GLN A 53 -5.27 -0.44 -13.14
C GLN A 53 -6.56 0.33 -13.55
N GLY A 54 -6.57 1.66 -13.41
CA GLY A 54 -7.73 2.50 -13.79
C GLY A 54 -8.56 2.99 -12.60
N GLY A 55 -8.10 2.74 -11.38
CA GLY A 55 -8.67 3.26 -10.15
C GLY A 55 -9.89 2.50 -9.63
N ILE A 56 -10.46 3.04 -8.55
CA ILE A 56 -11.57 2.44 -7.80
C ILE A 56 -12.79 2.19 -8.69
N ALA A 57 -13.11 3.12 -9.60
CA ALA A 57 -14.28 3.02 -10.47
C ALA A 57 -14.18 1.86 -11.46
N GLU A 58 -12.98 1.58 -11.98
CA GLU A 58 -12.76 0.49 -12.93
C GLU A 58 -12.81 -0.86 -12.22
N ILE A 59 -12.17 -0.97 -11.04
CA ILE A 59 -12.18 -2.20 -10.26
C ILE A 59 -13.58 -2.51 -9.73
N ALA A 60 -14.33 -1.52 -9.25
CA ALA A 60 -15.71 -1.69 -8.80
C ALA A 60 -16.62 -2.26 -9.90
N LYS A 61 -16.43 -1.83 -11.16
CA LYS A 61 -17.16 -2.40 -12.31
C LYS A 61 -16.79 -3.86 -12.57
N ARG A 62 -15.50 -4.21 -12.45
CA ARG A 62 -15.01 -5.58 -12.67
C ARG A 62 -15.46 -6.54 -11.57
N THR A 63 -15.54 -6.07 -10.32
CA THR A 63 -15.94 -6.88 -9.17
C THR A 63 -17.45 -6.86 -8.88
N ASN A 64 -18.21 -6.01 -9.58
CA ASN A 64 -19.62 -5.71 -9.26
C ASN A 64 -19.82 -5.31 -7.77
N MET A 65 -18.81 -4.64 -7.20
CA MET A 65 -18.87 -4.09 -5.84
C MET A 65 -19.29 -2.62 -5.87
N ASP A 66 -19.90 -2.18 -4.77
CA ASP A 66 -20.18 -0.77 -4.56
C ASP A 66 -18.86 0.02 -4.36
N PRO A 67 -18.62 1.12 -5.12
CA PRO A 67 -17.38 1.90 -5.04
C PRO A 67 -17.14 2.52 -3.66
N GLN A 68 -18.21 2.88 -2.94
CA GLN A 68 -18.09 3.44 -1.59
C GLN A 68 -17.60 2.36 -0.63
N THR A 69 -18.16 1.15 -0.71
CA THR A 69 -17.71 -0.02 0.05
C THR A 69 -16.24 -0.35 -0.23
N LEU A 70 -15.83 -0.33 -1.50
CA LEU A 70 -14.43 -0.56 -1.87
C LEU A 70 -13.51 0.51 -1.27
N THR A 71 -13.92 1.77 -1.33
CA THR A 71 -13.16 2.89 -0.76
C THR A 71 -13.08 2.79 0.77
N GLU A 72 -14.15 2.43 1.45
CA GLU A 72 -14.18 2.25 2.90
C GLU A 72 -13.25 1.14 3.35
N VAL A 73 -13.28 -0.02 2.68
CA VAL A 73 -12.38 -1.15 2.97
C VAL A 73 -10.92 -0.74 2.77
N LEU A 74 -10.62 -0.03 1.68
CA LEU A 74 -9.27 0.44 1.38
C LEU A 74 -8.85 1.62 2.26
N SER A 75 -9.77 2.35 2.89
CA SER A 75 -9.44 3.47 3.79
C SER A 75 -9.28 3.01 5.23
N SER A 76 -9.70 1.78 5.55
CA SER A 76 -9.52 1.22 6.88
C SER A 76 -8.04 0.93 7.15
N GLU A 77 -7.60 1.17 8.39
CA GLU A 77 -6.22 0.92 8.83
C GLU A 77 -5.89 -0.58 8.94
N ASN A 78 -6.88 -1.43 8.71
CA ASN A 78 -6.81 -2.88 8.86
C ASN A 78 -6.82 -3.56 7.49
N ALA A 79 -6.20 -4.74 7.43
CA ALA A 79 -6.18 -5.53 6.21
C ALA A 79 -7.61 -5.89 5.80
N PRO A 80 -7.93 -5.87 4.49
CA PRO A 80 -9.23 -6.28 4.00
C PRO A 80 -9.53 -7.73 4.42
N ARG A 81 -10.81 -8.03 4.63
CA ARG A 81 -11.27 -9.42 4.83
C ARG A 81 -10.82 -10.28 3.66
N VAL A 82 -10.57 -11.56 3.92
CA VAL A 82 -10.14 -12.53 2.88
C VAL A 82 -11.13 -12.56 1.72
N ASP A 83 -12.43 -12.48 1.98
CA ASP A 83 -13.47 -12.44 0.93
C ASP A 83 -13.33 -11.20 0.03
N THR A 84 -13.07 -10.03 0.64
CA THR A 84 -12.88 -8.79 -0.10
C THR A 84 -11.57 -8.81 -0.88
N LEU A 85 -10.49 -9.29 -0.25
CA LEU A 85 -9.19 -9.41 -0.88
C LEU A 85 -9.26 -10.36 -2.08
N THR A 86 -9.87 -11.53 -1.95
CA THR A 86 -10.02 -12.50 -3.06
C THR A 86 -10.85 -11.92 -4.21
N THR A 87 -11.91 -11.17 -3.90
CA THR A 87 -12.72 -10.46 -4.90
C THR A 87 -11.88 -9.44 -5.68
N ILE A 88 -11.09 -8.62 -4.98
CA ILE A 88 -10.19 -7.62 -5.60
C ILE A 88 -9.12 -8.32 -6.43
N LEU A 89 -8.43 -9.33 -5.88
CA LEU A 89 -7.39 -10.10 -6.58
C LEU A 89 -7.93 -10.71 -7.88
N THR A 90 -9.15 -11.26 -7.86
CA THR A 90 -9.78 -11.84 -9.04
C THR A 90 -9.99 -10.81 -10.15
N ALA A 91 -10.40 -9.59 -9.80
CA ALA A 91 -10.54 -8.49 -10.78
C ALA A 91 -9.19 -7.96 -11.30
N LEU A 92 -8.11 -8.15 -10.53
CA LEU A 92 -6.74 -7.87 -10.94
C LEU A 92 -6.10 -9.01 -11.75
N GLY A 93 -6.79 -10.16 -11.89
CA GLY A 93 -6.32 -11.32 -12.63
C GLY A 93 -5.41 -12.27 -11.84
N CYS A 94 -5.41 -12.19 -10.52
CA CYS A 94 -4.61 -13.05 -9.64
C CYS A 94 -5.48 -13.73 -8.57
N ARG A 95 -4.88 -14.66 -7.82
CA ARG A 95 -5.56 -15.40 -6.74
C ARG A 95 -4.64 -15.59 -5.55
N LEU A 96 -5.22 -15.76 -4.38
CA LEU A 96 -4.48 -16.21 -3.20
C LEU A 96 -4.13 -17.70 -3.36
N ALA A 97 -2.90 -18.07 -3.03
CA ALA A 97 -2.42 -19.44 -3.04
C ALA A 97 -1.88 -19.81 -1.65
N ILE A 98 -1.96 -21.10 -1.33
CA ILE A 98 -1.35 -21.67 -0.13
C ILE A 98 -0.13 -22.45 -0.61
N GLU A 99 1.04 -22.05 -0.11
CA GLU A 99 2.32 -22.69 -0.43
C GLU A 99 2.94 -23.22 0.87
N PRO A 100 3.69 -24.34 0.82
CA PRO A 100 4.38 -24.87 1.98
C PRO A 100 5.44 -23.87 2.45
N LEU A 101 5.51 -23.63 3.76
CA LEU A 101 6.56 -22.82 4.35
C LEU A 101 7.92 -23.48 4.12
N LYS A 102 8.89 -22.70 3.67
CA LYS A 102 10.26 -23.18 3.59
C LYS A 102 10.80 -23.26 5.02
N ALA A 103 11.48 -24.35 5.37
CA ALA A 103 11.90 -24.63 6.75
C ALA A 103 12.85 -23.56 7.34
N GLU A 104 13.33 -22.63 6.52
CA GLU A 104 14.21 -21.51 6.88
C GLU A 104 13.47 -20.26 7.41
N ASP A 105 12.12 -20.23 7.40
CA ASP A 105 11.30 -19.12 7.94
C ASP A 105 10.90 -19.29 9.42
N CYS A 106 11.40 -20.32 10.11
CA CYS A 106 11.05 -20.59 11.52
C CYS A 106 11.97 -19.94 12.57
N ASP A 107 13.10 -19.35 12.19
CA ASP A 107 14.05 -18.75 13.13
C ASP A 107 13.99 -17.21 13.10
N ALA A 108 12.83 -16.64 13.43
CA ALA A 108 12.71 -15.21 13.74
C ALA A 108 12.12 -15.03 15.14
N GLU A 109 13.03 -15.10 16.10
CA GLU A 109 12.90 -14.67 17.49
C GLU A 109 12.01 -13.43 17.63
N HIS A 110 11.05 -13.52 18.54
CA HIS A 110 10.21 -12.39 18.93
C HIS A 110 11.07 -11.32 19.61
N SER A 111 11.31 -10.23 18.91
CA SER A 111 11.66 -8.96 19.53
C SER A 111 10.56 -7.97 19.19
N GLY A 112 9.70 -7.68 20.18
CA GLY A 112 8.78 -6.56 20.10
C GLY A 112 9.56 -5.30 19.74
N VAL A 113 9.34 -4.79 18.53
CA VAL A 113 9.72 -3.42 18.20
C VAL A 113 8.47 -2.60 18.40
N ASP A 114 8.41 -2.05 19.62
CA ASP A 114 7.60 -0.90 19.97
C ASP A 114 7.71 0.12 18.83
N ALA A 115 6.66 0.22 18.02
CA ALA A 115 6.53 1.28 17.05
C ALA A 115 6.21 2.56 17.84
N SER A 116 7.24 3.07 18.52
CA SER A 116 7.38 4.45 18.94
C SER A 116 7.46 5.30 17.67
N VAL A 117 6.29 5.49 17.06
CA VAL A 117 6.06 6.66 16.22
C VAL A 117 5.92 7.81 17.21
N ALA A 118 7.06 8.37 17.59
CA ALA A 118 7.11 9.61 18.36
C ALA A 118 6.21 10.66 17.65
N PRO A 119 5.42 11.46 18.41
CA PRO A 119 4.57 12.45 17.79
C PRO A 119 5.46 13.43 17.02
N ILE A 120 5.18 13.58 15.73
CA ILE A 120 5.77 14.64 14.91
C ILE A 120 5.27 15.95 15.52
N LYS A 121 6.03 16.50 16.47
CA LYS A 121 5.74 17.79 17.07
C LYS A 121 5.79 18.80 15.93
N SER A 122 4.61 19.35 15.63
CA SER A 122 4.42 20.57 14.85
C SER A 122 5.43 21.61 15.34
N THR A 123 6.53 21.76 14.60
CA THR A 123 7.49 22.81 14.87
C THR A 123 7.13 23.91 13.89
N LYS A 124 6.30 24.84 14.38
CA LYS A 124 6.01 26.12 13.76
C LYS A 124 7.34 26.86 13.59
N ALA A 125 7.95 26.75 12.41
CA ALA A 125 9.09 27.57 12.05
C ALA A 125 8.56 28.96 11.66
N GLU A 126 8.69 29.91 12.59
CA GLU A 126 8.61 31.34 12.30
C GLU A 126 9.71 31.70 11.31
N ILE A 127 9.32 31.99 10.06
CA ILE A 127 10.20 32.64 9.09
C ILE A 127 10.02 34.14 9.30
N THR A 128 10.92 34.72 10.09
CA THR A 128 11.11 36.17 10.15
C THR A 128 12.51 36.46 9.63
N LEU A 129 12.63 37.11 8.47
CA LEU A 129 13.71 38.08 8.28
C LEU A 129 13.45 39.05 7.12
N ALA A 130 13.44 40.32 7.51
CA ALA A 130 13.97 41.50 6.83
C ALA A 130 13.47 41.84 5.41
N ARG A 131 12.57 42.82 5.38
CA ARG A 131 12.52 43.82 4.30
C ARG A 131 13.75 44.71 4.44
N ASP A 132 14.66 44.64 3.48
CA ASP A 132 15.62 45.70 3.20
C ASP A 132 15.02 46.55 2.05
N ASN A 133 14.68 47.80 2.34
CA ASN A 133 14.37 48.81 1.32
C ASN A 133 14.79 50.18 1.85
N LYS A 134 15.92 50.67 1.34
CA LYS A 134 16.21 52.09 1.22
C LYS A 134 17.00 52.34 -0.05
#